data_AF-K0JLB9-F1
#
_entry.id   AF-K0JLB9-F1
#
_cell.length_a   1.000
_cell.length_b   1.000
_cell.length_c   1.000
_cell.angle_alpha   90.00
_cell.angle_beta   90.00
_cell.angle_gamma   90.00
#
_symmetry.space_group_name_H-M   'P 1'
#
loop_
_entity.id
_entity.type
_entity.pdbx_description
1 polymer ?
#
loop_
_entity_poly.entity_id
_entity_poly.type
_entity_poly.pdbx_seq_one_letter_code
_entity_poly.pdbx_strand_id
1 'polypeptide(L)'
;MILIAPKLFDISLLDAALMGSVVAAVSPAVLVPKMLKLIDEKYGTNKSIPQLLMAGASVDDIFVIVLFTSFTSLVNGGNISYLDFVKIPTSIIFGLLLGIIIGFILSKFFTKFHIRDSAKVVIILSISFILVSIETSISNLFGGVIGISGLLAVMSIGAYLKKSKEELSKRFSLKYSKLWGAAEIILFVLVGAAVNINYAFNAGVLGIVLIFAVLIFRMLGVLVSLIKTKLNKKERIFSMIAYCPKATVQAAIGSIPLSLGLASGEIILVIAVLAILITAPLGAFAIEASYKKLLEHE
;
A
#
# COMPACT_ATOMS: atom_id res chain seq x y z
N MET A 1 3.69 -13.13 10.32
CA MET A 1 2.73 -12.85 11.42
C MET A 1 2.09 -14.13 11.96
N ILE A 2 1.35 -14.90 11.17
CA ILE A 2 0.59 -16.09 11.63
C ILE A 2 1.40 -17.07 12.50
N LEU A 3 2.67 -17.34 12.17
CA LEU A 3 3.49 -18.29 12.95
C LEU A 3 4.04 -17.74 14.27
N ILE A 4 4.18 -16.41 14.39
CA ILE A 4 4.97 -15.76 15.45
C ILE A 4 4.05 -14.98 16.39
N ALA A 5 3.12 -14.19 15.86
CA ALA A 5 2.29 -13.28 16.64
C ALA A 5 1.37 -13.99 17.65
N PRO A 6 0.72 -15.14 17.34
CA PRO A 6 -0.06 -15.88 18.33
C PRO A 6 0.76 -16.32 19.55
N LYS A 7 2.02 -16.72 19.34
CA LYS A 7 2.91 -17.16 20.42
C LYS A 7 3.41 -16.00 21.28
N LEU A 8 3.49 -14.80 20.73
CA LEU A 8 4.01 -13.62 21.43
C LEU A 8 2.92 -12.83 22.16
N PHE A 9 1.69 -12.80 21.61
CA PHE A 9 0.62 -11.91 22.07
C PHE A 9 -0.67 -12.63 22.45
N ASP A 10 -0.68 -13.97 22.42
CA ASP A 10 -1.85 -14.80 22.75
C ASP A 10 -3.11 -14.43 21.95
N ILE A 11 -2.91 -14.13 20.65
CA ILE A 11 -3.97 -13.79 19.71
C ILE A 11 -4.33 -14.98 18.82
N SER A 12 -5.55 -14.99 18.28
CA SER A 12 -5.97 -16.04 17.36
C SER A 12 -5.14 -16.03 16.06
N LEU A 13 -5.12 -17.17 15.34
CA LEU A 13 -4.47 -17.26 14.03
C LEU A 13 -5.06 -16.25 13.03
N LEU A 14 -6.36 -15.98 13.15
CA LEU A 14 -7.07 -15.05 12.28
C LEU A 14 -6.72 -13.60 12.60
N ASP A 15 -6.62 -13.23 13.88
CA ASP A 15 -6.13 -11.92 14.31
C ASP A 15 -4.67 -11.71 13.87
N ALA A 16 -3.85 -12.75 13.94
CA ALA A 16 -2.49 -12.70 13.44
C ALA A 16 -2.42 -12.58 11.90
N ALA A 17 -3.38 -13.13 11.17
CA ALA A 17 -3.51 -12.94 9.73
C ALA A 17 -3.92 -11.50 9.39
N LEU A 18 -4.87 -10.94 10.13
CA LEU A 18 -5.30 -9.55 10.03
C LEU A 18 -4.16 -8.57 10.37
N MET A 19 -3.43 -8.81 11.46
CA MET A 19 -2.21 -8.06 11.79
C MET A 19 -1.17 -8.16 10.65
N GLY A 20 -1.06 -9.35 10.06
CA GLY A 20 -0.21 -9.61 8.91
C GLY A 20 -0.54 -8.77 7.70
N SER A 21 -1.82 -8.67 7.32
CA SER A 21 -2.23 -7.85 6.19
C SER A 21 -1.97 -6.37 6.48
N VAL A 22 -2.24 -5.85 7.67
CA VAL A 22 -1.91 -4.45 8.01
C VAL A 22 -0.41 -4.15 7.80
N VAL A 23 0.47 -5.05 8.26
CA VAL A 23 1.93 -4.84 8.19
C VAL A 23 2.53 -5.23 6.83
N ALA A 24 1.83 -6.00 5.98
CA ALA A 24 2.43 -6.58 4.77
C ALA A 24 2.81 -5.57 3.68
N ALA A 25 2.02 -4.50 3.49
CA ALA A 25 2.19 -3.50 2.44
C ALA A 25 3.53 -2.73 2.53
N VAL A 26 4.10 -2.33 1.39
CA VAL A 26 5.30 -1.46 1.32
C VAL A 26 4.85 -0.04 1.14
N SER A 27 5.41 0.93 1.86
CA SER A 27 4.95 2.31 1.67
C SER A 27 5.50 2.95 0.39
N PRO A 28 4.63 3.37 -0.56
CA PRO A 28 5.07 4.11 -1.74
C PRO A 28 5.63 5.49 -1.37
N ALA A 29 5.18 6.09 -0.27
CA ALA A 29 5.64 7.42 0.16
C ALA A 29 7.14 7.44 0.51
N VAL A 30 7.69 6.32 0.99
CA VAL A 30 9.13 6.19 1.25
C VAL A 30 9.87 5.68 0.02
N LEU A 31 9.31 4.66 -0.65
CA LEU A 31 9.97 4.00 -1.77
C LEU A 31 10.02 4.87 -3.04
N VAL A 32 8.89 5.43 -3.47
CA VAL A 32 8.77 6.10 -4.78
C VAL A 32 9.69 7.31 -4.92
N PRO A 33 9.79 8.26 -3.96
CA PRO A 33 10.70 9.39 -4.10
C PRO A 33 12.17 8.94 -4.24
N LYS A 34 12.57 7.90 -3.49
CA LYS A 34 13.92 7.35 -3.59
C LYS A 34 14.15 6.67 -4.94
N MET A 35 13.18 5.90 -5.45
CA MET A 35 13.30 5.27 -6.76
C MET A 35 13.33 6.29 -7.90
N LEU A 36 12.55 7.37 -7.82
CA LEU A 36 12.60 8.46 -8.80
C LEU A 36 13.96 9.15 -8.79
N LYS A 37 14.53 9.44 -7.61
CA LYS A 37 15.90 9.96 -7.48
C LYS A 37 16.92 9.03 -8.15
N LEU A 38 16.80 7.72 -7.99
CA LEU A 38 17.71 6.75 -8.64
C LEU A 38 17.54 6.72 -10.16
N ILE A 39 16.33 6.94 -10.67
CA ILE A 39 16.10 7.08 -12.12
C ILE A 39 16.77 8.34 -12.65
N ASP A 40 16.62 9.46 -11.95
CA ASP A 40 17.23 10.74 -12.34
C ASP A 40 18.77 10.69 -12.25
N GLU A 41 19.30 10.01 -11.23
CA GLU A 41 20.74 9.77 -11.04
C GLU A 41 21.29 8.56 -11.83
N LYS A 42 20.46 7.89 -12.66
CA LYS A 42 20.85 6.73 -13.49
C LYS A 42 21.51 5.55 -12.75
N TYR A 43 20.97 5.20 -11.59
CA TYR A 43 21.39 3.99 -10.86
C TYR A 43 20.42 2.83 -11.08
N GLY A 44 20.92 1.70 -11.61
CA GLY A 44 20.15 0.47 -11.80
C GLY A 44 19.03 0.57 -12.85
N THR A 45 19.11 1.57 -13.74
CA THR A 45 18.09 1.88 -14.75
C THR A 45 18.12 0.93 -15.96
N ASN A 46 19.28 0.38 -16.33
CA ASN A 46 19.50 -0.59 -17.40
C ASN A 46 18.71 -1.88 -17.16
N LYS A 47 18.65 -2.32 -15.90
CA LYS A 47 17.86 -3.51 -15.49
C LYS A 47 16.47 -3.14 -14.99
N SER A 48 16.08 -1.87 -15.11
CA SER A 48 14.79 -1.33 -14.66
C SER A 48 14.49 -1.65 -13.19
N ILE A 49 15.50 -1.65 -12.32
CA ILE A 49 15.32 -2.02 -10.90
C ILE A 49 14.38 -1.02 -10.20
N PRO A 50 14.59 0.30 -10.28
CA PRO A 50 13.66 1.25 -9.65
C PRO A 50 12.22 1.10 -10.14
N GLN A 51 12.02 0.86 -11.43
CA GLN A 51 10.72 0.67 -12.06
C GLN A 51 10.06 -0.64 -11.59
N LEU A 52 10.81 -1.74 -11.53
CA LEU A 52 10.36 -3.02 -11.00
C LEU A 52 9.88 -2.87 -9.54
N LEU A 53 10.66 -2.17 -8.71
CA LEU A 53 10.34 -1.98 -7.30
C LEU A 53 9.08 -1.10 -7.12
N MET A 54 8.96 0.00 -7.86
CA MET A 54 7.75 0.85 -7.81
C MET A 54 6.49 0.11 -8.29
N ALA A 55 6.61 -0.65 -9.38
CA ALA A 55 5.49 -1.42 -9.92
C ALA A 55 5.08 -2.55 -8.97
N GLY A 56 6.04 -3.30 -8.44
CA GLY A 56 5.76 -4.40 -7.53
C GLY A 56 5.22 -3.92 -6.18
N ALA A 57 5.66 -2.78 -5.65
CA ALA A 57 5.06 -2.19 -4.44
C ALA A 57 3.60 -1.82 -4.65
N SER A 58 3.25 -1.28 -5.83
CA SER A 58 1.85 -0.97 -6.16
C SER A 58 0.98 -2.22 -6.19
N VAL A 59 1.46 -3.31 -6.82
CA VAL A 59 0.75 -4.60 -6.88
C VAL A 59 0.64 -5.26 -5.50
N ASP A 60 1.67 -5.17 -4.68
CA ASP A 60 1.67 -5.68 -3.30
C ASP A 60 0.59 -5.01 -2.47
N ASP A 61 0.51 -3.67 -2.50
CA ASP A 61 -0.49 -2.92 -1.74
C ASP A 61 -1.93 -3.31 -2.11
N ILE A 62 -2.19 -3.57 -3.40
CA ILE A 62 -3.48 -4.06 -3.89
C ILE A 62 -3.85 -5.40 -3.25
N PHE A 63 -2.92 -6.37 -3.31
CA PHE A 63 -3.12 -7.70 -2.73
C PHE A 63 -3.35 -7.61 -1.22
N VAL A 64 -2.57 -6.76 -0.56
CA VAL A 64 -2.63 -6.56 0.89
C VAL A 64 -3.96 -5.95 1.33
N ILE A 65 -4.48 -4.95 0.61
CA ILE A 65 -5.78 -4.34 0.92
C ILE A 65 -6.90 -5.39 0.81
N VAL A 66 -6.87 -6.24 -0.21
CA VAL A 66 -7.89 -7.29 -0.37
C VAL A 66 -7.78 -8.34 0.75
N LEU A 67 -6.56 -8.78 1.08
CA LEU A 67 -6.36 -9.69 2.23
C LEU A 67 -6.84 -9.05 3.53
N PHE A 68 -6.59 -7.76 3.72
CA PHE A 68 -7.05 -7.01 4.88
C PHE A 68 -8.58 -6.99 4.97
N THR A 69 -9.29 -6.65 3.91
CA THR A 69 -10.76 -6.62 3.92
C THR A 69 -11.35 -8.02 4.13
N SER A 70 -10.79 -9.06 3.51
CA SER A 70 -11.20 -10.45 3.73
C SER A 70 -10.99 -10.92 5.16
N PHE A 71 -9.79 -10.69 5.74
CA PHE A 71 -9.53 -11.08 7.13
C PHE A 71 -10.35 -10.27 8.12
N THR A 72 -10.59 -8.99 7.87
CA THR A 72 -11.47 -8.16 8.71
C THR A 72 -12.90 -8.69 8.71
N SER A 73 -13.41 -9.07 7.53
CA SER A 73 -14.76 -9.63 7.41
C SER A 73 -14.93 -10.94 8.19
N LEU A 74 -13.88 -11.77 8.24
CA LEU A 74 -13.87 -13.01 9.00
C LEU A 74 -13.87 -12.82 10.50
N VAL A 75 -13.00 -11.91 10.99
CA VAL A 75 -12.92 -11.66 12.43
C VAL A 75 -14.25 -11.11 12.95
N ASN A 76 -14.97 -10.35 12.12
CA ASN A 76 -16.32 -9.84 12.40
C ASN A 76 -17.44 -10.90 12.29
N GLY A 77 -17.12 -12.20 12.25
CA GLY A 77 -18.11 -13.28 12.22
C GLY A 77 -18.68 -13.59 10.83
N GLY A 78 -18.07 -13.07 9.76
CA GLY A 78 -18.33 -13.53 8.40
C GLY A 78 -17.78 -14.93 8.17
N ASN A 79 -18.42 -15.73 7.30
CA ASN A 79 -17.85 -16.98 6.82
C ASN A 79 -16.99 -16.72 5.58
N ILE A 80 -15.79 -17.30 5.50
CA ILE A 80 -15.08 -17.42 4.21
C ILE A 80 -15.87 -18.43 3.38
N SER A 81 -16.45 -17.97 2.28
CA SER A 81 -16.81 -18.85 1.19
C SER A 81 -15.65 -18.96 0.21
N TYR A 82 -15.56 -20.07 -0.54
CA TYR A 82 -14.66 -20.15 -1.70
C TYR A 82 -14.87 -18.99 -2.68
N LEU A 83 -16.08 -18.40 -2.68
CA LEU A 83 -16.42 -17.22 -3.46
C LEU A 83 -15.60 -15.97 -3.08
N ASP A 84 -15.13 -15.85 -1.83
CA ASP A 84 -14.32 -14.71 -1.40
C ASP A 84 -12.93 -14.72 -2.04
N PHE A 85 -12.39 -15.90 -2.36
CA PHE A 85 -11.13 -16.01 -3.09
C PHE A 85 -11.31 -15.72 -4.59
N VAL A 86 -12.47 -16.06 -5.17
CA VAL A 86 -12.83 -15.68 -6.56
C VAL A 86 -13.08 -14.17 -6.67
N LYS A 87 -13.53 -13.54 -5.60
CA LYS A 87 -13.68 -12.09 -5.50
C LYS A 87 -12.35 -11.35 -5.66
N ILE A 88 -11.20 -11.96 -5.35
CA ILE A 88 -9.89 -11.30 -5.44
C ILE A 88 -9.49 -11.01 -6.89
N PRO A 89 -9.38 -12.00 -7.81
CA PRO A 89 -9.05 -11.72 -9.21
C PRO A 89 -10.09 -10.81 -9.89
N THR A 90 -11.37 -11.00 -9.59
CA THR A 90 -12.45 -10.18 -10.18
C THR A 90 -12.35 -8.73 -9.72
N SER A 91 -12.12 -8.47 -8.43
CA SER A 91 -11.91 -7.11 -7.90
C SER A 91 -10.76 -6.38 -8.57
N ILE A 92 -9.68 -7.10 -8.87
CA ILE A 92 -8.52 -6.54 -9.56
C ILE A 92 -8.88 -6.19 -11.01
N ILE A 93 -9.46 -7.14 -11.75
CA ILE A 93 -9.79 -6.98 -13.16
C ILE A 93 -10.83 -5.87 -13.34
N PHE A 94 -11.95 -5.92 -12.62
CA PHE A 94 -13.02 -4.95 -12.76
C PHE A 94 -12.63 -3.57 -12.21
N GLY A 95 -11.88 -3.49 -11.11
CA GLY A 95 -11.34 -2.22 -10.62
C GLY A 95 -10.46 -1.54 -11.67
N LEU A 96 -9.55 -2.30 -12.30
CA LEU A 96 -8.66 -1.79 -13.34
C LEU A 96 -9.42 -1.37 -14.61
N LEU A 97 -10.33 -2.22 -15.10
CA LEU A 97 -11.16 -1.91 -16.27
C LEU A 97 -12.02 -0.66 -16.05
N LEU A 98 -12.72 -0.58 -14.92
CA LEU A 98 -13.56 0.56 -14.57
C LEU A 98 -12.73 1.85 -14.50
N GLY A 99 -11.56 1.80 -13.86
CA GLY A 99 -10.67 2.94 -13.77
C GLY A 99 -10.11 3.38 -15.13
N ILE A 100 -9.77 2.45 -16.03
CA ILE A 100 -9.35 2.77 -17.41
C ILE A 100 -10.49 3.43 -18.19
N ILE A 101 -11.71 2.89 -18.10
CA ILE A 101 -12.89 3.44 -18.78
C ILE A 101 -13.15 4.87 -18.32
N ILE A 102 -13.16 5.10 -17.00
CA ILE A 102 -13.36 6.44 -16.43
C ILE A 102 -12.20 7.37 -16.80
N GLY A 103 -10.96 6.89 -16.73
CA GLY A 103 -9.78 7.65 -17.14
C GLY A 103 -9.84 8.09 -18.61
N PHE A 104 -10.32 7.22 -19.49
CA PHE A 104 -10.57 7.55 -20.90
C PHE A 104 -11.63 8.62 -21.07
N ILE A 105 -12.78 8.46 -20.40
CA ILE A 105 -13.88 9.44 -20.43
C ILE A 105 -13.38 10.81 -19.93
N LEU A 106 -12.66 10.85 -18.81
CA LEU A 106 -12.09 12.07 -18.24
C LEU A 106 -11.05 12.70 -19.16
N SER A 107 -10.19 11.90 -19.79
CA SER A 107 -9.20 12.41 -20.74
C SER A 107 -9.88 13.15 -21.91
N LYS A 108 -10.92 12.55 -22.50
CA LYS A 108 -11.72 13.18 -23.56
C LYS A 108 -12.49 14.41 -23.08
N PHE A 109 -13.13 14.32 -21.91
CA PHE A 109 -13.86 15.43 -21.30
C PHE A 109 -12.95 16.65 -21.07
N PHE A 110 -11.76 16.44 -20.52
CA PHE A 110 -10.78 17.52 -20.29
C PHE A 110 -10.13 18.06 -21.57
N THR A 111 -10.21 17.35 -22.71
CA THR A 111 -9.84 17.94 -24.01
C THR A 111 -10.96 18.83 -24.53
N LYS A 112 -12.22 18.39 -24.40
CA LYS A 112 -13.37 19.07 -24.98
C LYS A 112 -13.75 20.34 -24.21
N PHE A 113 -13.63 20.33 -22.89
CA PHE A 113 -13.99 21.44 -22.03
C PHE A 113 -12.75 22.09 -21.41
N HIS A 114 -12.55 23.38 -21.70
CA HIS A 114 -11.43 24.14 -21.15
C HIS A 114 -11.69 24.57 -19.71
N ILE A 115 -11.54 23.63 -18.77
CA ILE A 115 -11.73 23.86 -17.34
C ILE A 115 -10.39 24.18 -16.66
N ARG A 116 -10.40 25.01 -15.60
CA ARG A 116 -9.22 25.24 -14.74
C ARG A 116 -8.75 23.92 -14.12
N ASP A 117 -7.43 23.70 -14.09
CA ASP A 117 -6.87 22.44 -13.58
C ASP A 117 -7.25 22.13 -12.13
N SER A 118 -7.59 23.14 -11.31
CA SER A 118 -8.02 22.91 -9.92
C SER A 118 -9.39 22.23 -9.87
N ALA A 119 -10.32 22.66 -10.73
CA ALA A 119 -11.63 22.02 -10.84
C ALA A 119 -11.51 20.61 -11.43
N LYS A 120 -10.58 20.36 -12.36
CA LYS A 120 -10.30 19.00 -12.85
C LYS A 120 -9.83 18.06 -11.72
N VAL A 121 -8.94 18.53 -10.84
CA VAL A 121 -8.49 17.77 -9.67
C VAL A 121 -9.65 17.47 -8.72
N VAL A 122 -10.51 18.45 -8.45
CA VAL A 122 -11.72 18.24 -7.63
C VAL A 122 -12.65 17.21 -8.27
N ILE A 123 -12.88 17.26 -9.58
CA ILE A 123 -13.70 16.27 -10.30
C ILE A 123 -13.12 14.86 -10.14
N ILE A 124 -11.81 14.68 -10.35
CA ILE A 124 -11.15 13.38 -10.19
C ILE A 124 -11.29 12.90 -8.74
N LEU A 125 -11.10 13.78 -7.76
CA LEU A 125 -11.25 13.46 -6.34
C LEU A 125 -12.68 13.05 -5.98
N SER A 126 -13.69 13.79 -6.48
CA SER A 126 -15.10 13.45 -6.29
C SER A 126 -15.45 12.08 -6.88
N ILE A 127 -14.99 11.79 -8.10
CA ILE A 127 -15.17 10.47 -8.73
C ILE A 127 -14.46 9.39 -7.90
N SER A 128 -13.30 9.69 -7.34
CA SER A 128 -12.55 8.75 -6.49
C SER A 128 -13.34 8.37 -5.24
N PHE A 129 -13.95 9.34 -4.55
CA PHE A 129 -14.82 9.05 -3.42
C PHE A 129 -16.07 8.25 -3.81
N ILE A 130 -16.66 8.55 -4.96
CA ILE A 130 -17.81 7.79 -5.48
C ILE A 130 -17.42 6.33 -5.74
N LEU A 131 -16.26 6.09 -6.37
CA LEU A 131 -15.77 4.74 -6.65
C LEU A 131 -15.55 3.91 -5.39
N VAL A 132 -14.95 4.52 -4.37
CA VAL A 132 -14.73 3.85 -3.07
C VAL A 132 -16.06 3.62 -2.34
N SER A 133 -17.01 4.56 -2.41
CA SER A 133 -18.32 4.40 -1.77
C SER A 133 -19.17 3.30 -2.42
N ILE A 134 -19.12 3.18 -3.75
CA ILE A 134 -19.92 2.23 -4.51
C ILE A 134 -19.35 0.80 -4.46
N GLU A 135 -18.07 0.61 -4.09
CA GLU A 135 -17.42 -0.70 -3.97
C GLU A 135 -18.27 -1.70 -3.14
N THR A 136 -18.70 -1.29 -1.95
CA THR A 136 -19.52 -2.13 -1.07
C THR A 136 -20.90 -2.42 -1.67
N SER A 137 -21.53 -1.41 -2.29
CA SER A 137 -22.86 -1.54 -2.91
C SER A 137 -22.86 -2.48 -4.11
N ILE A 138 -21.85 -2.39 -4.97
CA ILE A 138 -21.71 -3.27 -6.14
C ILE A 138 -21.41 -4.70 -5.71
N SER A 139 -20.54 -4.89 -4.72
CA SER A 139 -20.24 -6.23 -4.21
C SER A 139 -21.51 -6.93 -3.70
N ASN A 140 -22.43 -6.18 -3.07
CA ASN A 140 -23.69 -6.73 -2.58
C ASN A 140 -24.68 -7.02 -3.72
N LEU A 141 -24.70 -6.20 -4.77
CA LEU A 141 -25.58 -6.37 -5.93
C LEU A 141 -25.30 -7.67 -6.70
N PHE A 142 -24.03 -8.08 -6.81
CA PHE A 142 -23.62 -9.31 -7.48
C PHE A 142 -23.55 -10.53 -6.55
N GLY A 143 -24.30 -10.51 -5.44
CA GLY A 143 -24.37 -11.62 -4.49
C GLY A 143 -23.02 -12.00 -3.88
N GLY A 144 -22.08 -11.05 -3.80
CA GLY A 144 -20.72 -11.28 -3.27
C GLY A 144 -19.76 -11.99 -4.23
N VAL A 145 -20.20 -12.41 -5.41
CA VAL A 145 -19.36 -13.20 -6.36
C VAL A 145 -18.37 -12.32 -7.12
N ILE A 146 -18.78 -11.09 -7.47
CA ILE A 146 -17.96 -10.14 -8.23
C ILE A 146 -17.67 -8.94 -7.33
N GLY A 147 -16.38 -8.67 -7.12
CA GLY A 147 -15.94 -7.45 -6.44
C GLY A 147 -15.40 -6.41 -7.42
N ILE A 148 -15.33 -5.16 -6.98
CA ILE A 148 -14.67 -4.06 -7.66
C ILE A 148 -13.86 -3.30 -6.60
N SER A 149 -12.55 -3.16 -6.78
CA SER A 149 -11.76 -2.34 -5.87
C SER A 149 -11.79 -0.87 -6.32
N GLY A 150 -12.38 0.00 -5.50
CA GLY A 150 -12.50 1.43 -5.76
C GLY A 150 -11.13 2.12 -5.77
N LEU A 151 -10.25 1.78 -4.83
CA LEU A 151 -8.88 2.31 -4.77
C LEU A 151 -8.08 1.95 -6.03
N LEU A 152 -8.23 0.72 -6.53
CA LEU A 152 -7.64 0.29 -7.81
C LEU A 152 -8.15 1.07 -9.01
N ALA A 153 -9.46 1.34 -9.04
CA ALA A 153 -10.05 2.16 -10.08
C ALA A 153 -9.46 3.57 -10.07
N VAL A 154 -9.27 4.17 -8.89
CA VAL A 154 -8.62 5.48 -8.72
C VAL A 154 -7.17 5.48 -9.22
N MET A 155 -6.37 4.47 -8.84
CA MET A 155 -5.00 4.33 -9.34
C MET A 155 -4.97 4.18 -10.87
N SER A 156 -5.88 3.39 -11.42
CA SER A 156 -5.99 3.14 -12.86
C SER A 156 -6.40 4.39 -13.64
N ILE A 157 -7.28 5.24 -13.09
CA ILE A 157 -7.58 6.58 -13.64
C ILE A 157 -6.30 7.41 -13.71
N GLY A 158 -5.54 7.48 -12.61
CA GLY A 158 -4.28 8.23 -12.55
C GLY A 158 -3.26 7.73 -13.56
N ALA A 159 -3.07 6.42 -13.66
CA ALA A 159 -2.17 5.78 -14.62
C ALA A 159 -2.60 6.03 -16.06
N TYR A 160 -3.90 5.94 -16.36
CA TYR A 160 -4.44 6.21 -17.69
C TYR A 160 -4.25 7.69 -18.07
N LEU A 161 -4.51 8.62 -17.16
CA LEU A 161 -4.30 10.05 -17.39
C LEU A 161 -2.81 10.37 -17.59
N LYS A 162 -1.91 9.74 -16.83
CA LYS A 162 -0.46 9.86 -17.05
C LYS A 162 -0.05 9.38 -18.43
N LYS A 163 -0.57 8.23 -18.87
CA LYS A 163 -0.28 7.66 -20.20
C LYS A 163 -0.87 8.49 -21.34
N SER A 164 -2.10 8.97 -21.19
CA SER A 164 -2.81 9.66 -22.28
C SER A 164 -2.49 11.17 -22.34
N LYS A 165 -2.14 11.79 -21.22
CA LYS A 165 -1.86 13.23 -21.10
C LYS A 165 -0.79 13.52 -20.03
N GLU A 166 0.46 13.24 -20.36
CA GLU A 166 1.58 13.35 -19.42
C GLU A 166 1.71 14.76 -18.80
N GLU A 167 1.70 15.82 -19.62
CA GLU A 167 1.83 17.20 -19.13
C GLU A 167 0.71 17.60 -18.15
N LEU A 168 -0.54 17.23 -18.49
CA LEU A 168 -1.68 17.50 -17.62
C LEU A 168 -1.54 16.73 -16.29
N SER A 169 -1.07 15.48 -16.36
CA SER A 169 -0.83 14.66 -15.16
C SER A 169 0.25 15.24 -14.25
N LYS A 170 1.31 15.84 -14.81
CA LYS A 170 2.35 16.56 -14.03
C LYS A 170 1.75 17.74 -13.27
N ARG A 171 0.88 18.53 -13.91
CA ARG A 171 0.17 19.64 -13.26
C ARG A 171 -0.78 19.16 -12.16
N PHE A 172 -1.45 18.03 -12.36
CA PHE A 172 -2.30 17.41 -11.33
C PHE A 172 -1.48 16.92 -10.14
N SER A 173 -0.35 16.25 -10.41
CA SER A 173 0.56 15.75 -9.37
C SER A 173 1.00 16.87 -8.43
N LEU A 174 1.41 18.04 -8.96
CA LEU A 174 1.79 19.20 -8.13
C LEU A 174 0.65 19.68 -7.22
N LYS A 175 -0.60 19.60 -7.67
CA LYS A 175 -1.77 20.00 -6.86
C LYS A 175 -2.10 18.95 -5.81
N TYR A 176 -2.06 17.67 -6.16
CA TYR A 176 -2.22 16.57 -5.21
C TYR A 176 -1.14 16.59 -4.13
N SER A 177 0.12 16.93 -4.47
CA SER A 177 1.19 17.06 -3.47
C SER A 177 0.88 18.14 -2.42
N LYS A 178 0.26 19.27 -2.82
CA LYS A 178 -0.17 20.31 -1.88
C LYS A 178 -1.31 19.85 -0.99
N LEU A 179 -2.29 19.12 -1.54
CA LEU A 179 -3.39 18.53 -0.76
C LEU A 179 -2.87 17.45 0.20
N TRP A 180 -1.92 16.63 -0.26
CA TRP A 180 -1.30 15.58 0.53
C TRP A 180 -0.57 16.13 1.75
N GLY A 181 0.15 17.25 1.62
CA GLY A 181 0.85 17.86 2.76
C GLY A 181 -0.07 18.19 3.95
N ALA A 182 -1.33 18.58 3.71
CA ALA A 182 -2.30 18.75 4.78
C ALA A 182 -2.86 17.40 5.27
N ALA A 183 -3.17 16.48 4.35
CA ALA A 183 -3.74 15.18 4.66
C ALA A 183 -2.78 14.28 5.45
N GLU A 184 -1.49 14.31 5.17
CA GLU A 184 -0.48 13.50 5.86
C GLU A 184 -0.31 13.93 7.32
N ILE A 185 -0.35 15.23 7.60
CA ILE A 185 -0.31 15.74 8.98
C ILE A 185 -1.51 15.22 9.76
N ILE A 186 -2.72 15.37 9.20
CA ILE A 186 -3.95 14.89 9.84
C ILE A 186 -3.87 13.37 10.06
N LEU A 187 -3.45 12.61 9.05
CA LEU A 187 -3.36 11.16 9.11
C LEU A 187 -2.40 10.71 10.22
N PHE A 188 -1.15 11.17 10.21
CA PHE A 188 -0.15 10.71 11.17
C PHE A 188 -0.40 11.23 12.60
N VAL A 189 -0.93 12.45 12.76
CA VAL A 189 -1.29 12.98 14.09
C VAL A 189 -2.44 12.19 14.69
N LEU A 190 -3.51 11.91 13.92
CA LEU A 190 -4.65 11.14 14.43
C LEU A 190 -4.29 9.69 14.73
N VAL A 191 -3.46 9.06 13.90
CA VAL A 191 -2.96 7.71 14.16
C VAL A 191 -2.14 7.69 15.44
N GLY A 192 -1.25 8.68 15.64
CA GLY A 192 -0.49 8.81 16.89
C GLY A 192 -1.38 9.05 18.11
N ALA A 193 -2.43 9.86 17.97
CA ALA A 193 -3.40 10.14 19.02
C ALA A 193 -4.27 8.93 19.39
N ALA A 194 -4.49 7.99 18.46
CA ALA A 194 -5.25 6.77 18.69
C ALA A 194 -4.46 5.70 19.47
N VAL A 195 -3.14 5.85 19.62
CA VAL A 195 -2.29 4.86 20.31
C VAL A 195 -2.41 4.99 21.82
N ASN A 196 -2.76 3.89 22.49
CA ASN A 196 -2.60 3.78 23.93
C ASN A 196 -1.13 3.60 24.29
N ILE A 197 -0.56 4.64 24.90
CA ILE A 197 0.86 4.69 25.27
C ILE A 197 1.23 3.58 26.28
N ASN A 198 0.37 3.30 27.25
CA ASN A 198 0.64 2.28 28.26
C ASN A 198 0.71 0.88 27.64
N TYR A 199 -0.23 0.59 26.73
CA TYR A 199 -0.23 -0.66 25.99
C TYR A 199 1.00 -0.76 25.06
N ALA A 200 1.36 0.35 24.41
CA ALA A 200 2.53 0.42 23.53
C ALA A 200 3.85 0.18 24.28
N PHE A 201 3.99 0.62 25.54
CA PHE A 201 5.19 0.32 26.34
C PHE A 201 5.28 -1.16 26.70
N ASN A 202 4.15 -1.79 27.09
CA ASN A 202 4.12 -3.19 27.50
C ASN A 202 4.33 -4.14 26.30
N ALA A 203 3.63 -3.89 25.19
CA ALA A 203 3.73 -4.72 23.99
C ALA A 203 4.92 -4.34 23.09
N GLY A 204 5.56 -3.19 23.34
CA GLY A 204 6.50 -2.56 22.42
C GLY A 204 7.75 -3.39 22.15
N VAL A 205 8.37 -3.94 23.20
CA VAL A 205 9.60 -4.75 23.05
C VAL A 205 9.33 -6.01 22.24
N LEU A 206 8.27 -6.74 22.56
CA LEU A 206 7.84 -7.92 21.80
C LEU A 206 7.45 -7.54 20.37
N GLY A 207 6.84 -6.38 20.18
CA GLY A 207 6.47 -5.84 18.88
C GLY A 207 7.68 -5.55 17.99
N ILE A 208 8.74 -4.98 18.56
CA ILE A 208 10.01 -4.75 17.86
C ILE A 208 10.61 -6.08 17.38
N VAL A 209 10.68 -7.08 18.26
CA VAL A 209 11.18 -8.43 17.92
C VAL A 209 10.33 -9.05 16.80
N LEU A 210 9.00 -8.92 16.88
CA LEU A 210 8.08 -9.40 15.85
C LEU A 210 8.35 -8.73 14.50
N ILE A 211 8.51 -7.40 14.47
CA ILE A 211 8.76 -6.64 13.23
C ILE A 211 10.04 -7.12 12.57
N PHE A 212 11.15 -7.21 13.30
CA PHE A 212 12.42 -7.70 12.73
C PHE A 212 12.31 -9.15 12.23
N ALA A 213 11.65 -10.03 12.99
CA ALA A 213 11.45 -11.41 12.56
C ALA A 213 10.65 -11.47 11.26
N VAL A 214 9.57 -10.70 11.13
CA VAL A 214 8.73 -10.68 9.91
C VAL A 214 9.45 -10.01 8.73
N LEU A 215 10.30 -9.01 8.97
CA LEU A 215 11.14 -8.42 7.92
C LEU A 215 12.11 -9.45 7.32
N ILE A 216 12.62 -10.39 8.11
CA ILE A 216 13.44 -11.49 7.57
C ILE A 216 12.63 -12.33 6.58
N PHE A 217 11.40 -12.72 6.94
CA PHE A 217 10.52 -13.44 6.01
C PHE A 217 10.20 -12.62 4.76
N ARG A 218 10.01 -11.30 4.89
CA ARG A 218 9.81 -10.40 3.76
C ARG A 218 11.02 -10.39 2.83
N MET A 219 12.23 -10.24 3.36
CA MET A 219 13.48 -10.28 2.59
C MET A 219 13.64 -11.63 1.87
N LEU A 220 13.36 -12.75 2.55
CA LEU A 220 13.37 -14.08 1.92
C LEU A 220 12.35 -14.19 0.79
N GLY A 221 11.12 -13.69 0.98
CA GLY A 221 10.09 -13.68 -0.05
C GLY A 221 10.51 -12.89 -1.30
N VAL A 222 11.12 -11.71 -1.10
CA VAL A 222 11.67 -10.91 -2.20
C VAL A 222 12.85 -11.63 -2.86
N LEU A 223 13.73 -12.28 -2.10
CA LEU A 223 14.83 -13.04 -2.68
C LEU A 223 14.31 -14.15 -3.59
N VAL A 224 13.31 -14.91 -3.13
CA VAL A 224 12.67 -16.01 -3.87
C VAL A 224 12.02 -15.50 -5.16
N SER A 225 11.31 -14.38 -5.11
CA SER A 225 10.70 -13.80 -6.32
C SER A 225 11.71 -13.32 -7.36
N LEU A 226 12.95 -13.03 -6.94
CA LEU A 226 14.03 -12.55 -7.81
C LEU A 226 15.00 -13.65 -8.31
N ILE A 227 14.89 -14.91 -7.88
CA ILE A 227 15.88 -15.98 -8.18
C ILE A 227 16.15 -16.13 -9.68
N LYS A 228 15.10 -16.13 -10.51
CA LYS A 228 15.18 -16.33 -11.96
C LYS A 228 15.29 -15.04 -12.78
N THR A 229 15.57 -13.91 -12.13
CA THR A 229 15.74 -12.63 -12.81
C THR A 229 17.19 -12.41 -13.22
N LYS A 230 17.42 -11.45 -14.14
CA LYS A 230 18.76 -11.03 -14.59
C LYS A 230 19.54 -10.20 -13.54
N LEU A 231 19.03 -10.11 -12.31
CA LEU A 231 19.64 -9.33 -11.24
C LEU A 231 20.80 -10.09 -10.57
N ASN A 232 21.88 -9.36 -10.32
CA ASN A 232 23.07 -9.83 -9.60
C ASN A 232 22.77 -9.92 -8.08
N LYS A 233 23.63 -10.62 -7.33
CA LYS A 233 23.45 -10.78 -5.87
C LYS A 233 23.35 -9.44 -5.13
N LYS A 234 24.13 -8.43 -5.51
CA LYS A 234 24.10 -7.08 -4.93
C LYS A 234 22.77 -6.37 -5.18
N GLU A 235 22.27 -6.44 -6.41
CA GLU A 235 20.99 -5.85 -6.81
C GLU A 235 19.81 -6.52 -6.12
N ARG A 236 19.86 -7.85 -5.95
CA ARG A 236 18.85 -8.59 -5.15
C ARG A 236 18.83 -8.12 -3.69
N ILE A 237 20.00 -7.88 -3.09
CA ILE A 237 20.08 -7.31 -1.73
C ILE A 237 19.49 -5.91 -1.68
N PHE A 238 19.79 -5.07 -2.66
CA PHE A 238 19.18 -3.75 -2.76
C PHE A 238 17.65 -3.83 -2.84
N SER A 239 17.12 -4.72 -3.69
CA SER A 239 15.68 -4.94 -3.82
C SER A 239 15.03 -5.40 -2.50
N MET A 240 15.69 -6.28 -1.74
CA MET A 240 15.22 -6.70 -0.41
C MET A 240 15.11 -5.51 0.55
N ILE A 241 16.15 -4.67 0.60
CA ILE A 241 16.18 -3.47 1.47
C ILE A 241 15.07 -2.49 1.07
N ALA A 242 14.91 -2.25 -0.23
CA ALA A 242 13.91 -1.31 -0.74
C ALA A 242 12.46 -1.73 -0.41
N TYR A 243 12.21 -3.02 -0.15
CA TYR A 243 10.87 -3.56 0.16
C TYR A 243 10.56 -3.65 1.66
N CYS A 244 11.45 -3.18 2.51
CA CYS A 244 11.27 -3.14 3.97
C CYS A 244 10.43 -1.96 4.51
N PRO A 245 10.44 -0.73 3.93
CA PRO A 245 9.77 0.42 4.53
C PRO A 245 8.24 0.25 4.69
N LYS A 246 7.73 0.58 5.88
CA LYS A 246 6.30 0.66 6.25
C LYS A 246 5.96 2.09 6.67
N ALA A 247 4.84 2.64 6.19
CA ALA A 247 4.41 3.99 6.54
C ALA A 247 2.90 4.19 6.26
N THR A 248 2.55 4.76 5.12
CA THR A 248 1.22 5.32 4.82
C THR A 248 0.08 4.30 4.83
N VAL A 249 0.30 3.08 4.33
CA VAL A 249 -0.75 2.05 4.32
C VAL A 249 -1.08 1.64 5.75
N GLN A 250 -0.06 1.40 6.57
CA GLN A 250 -0.21 1.06 7.99
C GLN A 250 -0.93 2.16 8.76
N ALA A 251 -0.61 3.43 8.49
CA ALA A 251 -1.30 4.56 9.09
C ALA A 251 -2.79 4.61 8.69
N ALA A 252 -3.10 4.30 7.43
CA ALA A 252 -4.47 4.36 6.92
C ALA A 252 -5.37 3.22 7.44
N ILE A 253 -4.87 1.98 7.49
CA ILE A 253 -5.69 0.80 7.83
C ILE A 253 -5.44 0.22 9.22
N GLY A 254 -4.37 0.65 9.93
CA GLY A 254 -3.99 0.06 11.21
C GLY A 254 -4.96 0.33 12.36
N SER A 255 -5.71 1.45 12.31
CA SER A 255 -6.72 1.79 13.32
C SER A 255 -8.10 1.17 13.04
N ILE A 256 -8.32 0.60 11.85
CA ILE A 256 -9.62 0.05 11.45
C ILE A 256 -10.05 -1.11 12.38
N PRO A 257 -9.20 -2.12 12.67
CA PRO A 257 -9.55 -3.18 13.63
C PRO A 257 -9.97 -2.66 15.01
N LEU A 258 -9.29 -1.63 15.51
CA LEU A 258 -9.64 -0.98 16.77
C LEU A 258 -11.00 -0.28 16.69
N SER A 259 -11.28 0.43 15.59
CA SER A 259 -12.57 1.11 15.39
C SER A 259 -13.76 0.15 15.26
N LEU A 260 -13.50 -1.09 14.85
CA LEU A 260 -14.51 -2.16 14.75
C LEU A 260 -14.74 -2.87 16.10
N GLY A 261 -14.03 -2.48 17.16
CA GLY A 261 -14.18 -3.08 18.49
C GLY A 261 -13.54 -4.47 18.62
N LEU A 262 -12.61 -4.83 17.74
CA LEU A 262 -11.91 -6.12 17.81
C LEU A 262 -10.98 -6.14 19.03
N ALA A 263 -10.97 -7.26 19.75
CA ALA A 263 -10.10 -7.43 20.93
C ALA A 263 -8.61 -7.32 20.58
N SER A 264 -8.22 -7.74 19.37
CA SER A 264 -6.86 -7.61 18.83
C SER A 264 -6.57 -6.22 18.23
N GLY A 265 -7.54 -5.31 18.22
CA GLY A 265 -7.42 -4.01 17.54
C GLY A 265 -6.32 -3.12 18.11
N GLU A 266 -6.18 -3.08 19.44
CA GLU A 266 -5.18 -2.25 20.13
C GLU A 266 -3.75 -2.72 19.83
N ILE A 267 -3.49 -4.04 19.88
CA ILE A 267 -2.18 -4.60 19.51
C ILE A 267 -1.88 -4.40 18.03
N ILE A 268 -2.86 -4.57 17.14
CA ILE A 268 -2.65 -4.34 15.70
C ILE A 268 -2.25 -2.89 15.43
N LEU A 269 -2.93 -1.92 16.06
CA LEU A 269 -2.59 -0.50 15.94
C LEU A 269 -1.18 -0.22 16.47
N VAL A 270 -0.83 -0.74 17.65
CA VAL A 270 0.51 -0.54 18.23
C VAL A 270 1.61 -1.12 17.33
N ILE A 271 1.43 -2.35 16.82
CA ILE A 271 2.40 -2.96 15.90
C ILE A 271 2.49 -2.18 14.59
N ALA A 272 1.37 -1.67 14.06
CA ALA A 272 1.37 -0.82 12.87
C ALA A 272 2.18 0.45 13.10
N VAL A 273 1.97 1.16 14.22
CA VAL A 273 2.71 2.38 14.54
C VAL A 273 4.19 2.12 14.80
N LEU A 274 4.54 1.05 15.52
CA LEU A 274 5.95 0.66 15.70
C LEU A 274 6.62 0.32 14.37
N ALA A 275 5.92 -0.36 13.46
CA ALA A 275 6.42 -0.65 12.13
C ALA A 275 6.70 0.65 11.35
N ILE A 276 5.83 1.65 11.44
CA ILE A 276 6.04 2.97 10.82
C ILE A 276 7.29 3.63 11.40
N LEU A 277 7.34 3.79 12.73
CA LEU A 277 8.41 4.51 13.43
C LEU A 277 9.79 3.91 13.17
N ILE A 278 9.88 2.58 13.06
CA ILE A 278 11.15 1.87 12.91
C ILE A 278 11.54 1.76 11.44
N THR A 279 10.63 1.26 10.59
CA THR A 279 11.03 0.81 9.25
C THR A 279 11.02 1.92 8.21
N ALA A 280 10.23 3.00 8.37
CA ALA A 280 10.28 4.11 7.42
C ALA A 280 11.64 4.84 7.47
N PRO A 281 12.15 5.29 8.63
CA PRO A 281 13.45 5.95 8.70
C PRO A 281 14.61 5.00 8.35
N LEU A 282 14.60 3.79 8.92
CA LEU A 282 15.66 2.80 8.65
C LEU A 282 15.68 2.38 7.18
N GLY A 283 14.51 2.18 6.58
CA GLY A 283 14.38 1.83 5.16
C GLY A 283 14.85 2.96 4.24
N ALA A 284 14.44 4.21 4.52
CA ALA A 284 14.89 5.37 3.76
C ALA A 284 16.42 5.54 3.84
N PHE A 285 16.99 5.42 5.04
CA PHE A 285 18.44 5.48 5.26
C PHE A 285 19.17 4.33 4.57
N ALA A 286 18.65 3.10 4.68
CA ALA A 286 19.28 1.93 4.08
C ALA A 286 19.28 2.00 2.55
N ILE A 287 18.22 2.51 1.92
CA ILE A 287 18.20 2.74 0.47
C ILE A 287 19.29 3.75 0.09
N GLU A 288 19.38 4.88 0.80
CA GLU A 288 20.34 5.95 0.52
C GLU A 288 21.80 5.54 0.78
N ALA A 289 22.06 4.74 1.80
CA ALA A 289 23.39 4.24 2.12
C ALA A 289 23.85 3.11 1.18
N SER A 290 22.91 2.35 0.61
CA SER A 290 23.23 1.13 -0.14
C SER A 290 23.24 1.30 -1.66
N TYR A 291 22.47 2.24 -2.24
CA TYR A 291 22.28 2.31 -3.69
C TYR A 291 23.60 2.46 -4.46
N LYS A 292 24.50 3.35 -4.03
CA LYS A 292 25.81 3.57 -4.70
C LYS A 292 26.73 2.35 -4.66
N LYS A 293 26.57 1.47 -3.66
CA LYS A 293 27.41 0.28 -3.46
C LYS A 293 26.83 -0.98 -4.11
N LEU A 294 25.50 -1.05 -4.19
CA LEU A 294 24.77 -2.25 -4.61
C LEU A 294 24.21 -2.16 -6.03
N LEU A 295 24.00 -0.96 -6.57
CA LEU A 295 23.55 -0.73 -7.93
C LEU A 295 24.70 -0.25 -8.81
N GLU A 296 24.60 -0.58 -10.10
CA GLU A 296 25.49 -0.05 -11.13
C GLU A 296 25.02 1.36 -11.53
N HIS A 297 25.97 2.28 -11.71
CA HIS A 297 25.73 3.62 -12.24
C HIS A 297 25.92 3.62 -13.75
N GLU A 298 25.08 4.35 -14.47
CA GLU A 298 25.06 4.43 -15.94
C GLU A 298 25.47 5.79 -16.49
#